data_AF-Q1ICE7-F1
#
_entry.id   AF-Q1ICE7-F1
#
_cell.length_a   1.000
_cell.length_b   1.000
_cell.length_c   1.000
_cell.angle_alpha   90.00
_cell.angle_beta   90.00
_cell.angle_gamma   90.00
#
_symmetry.space_group_name_H-M   'P 1'
#
loop_
_entity.id
_entity.type
_entity.pdbx_description
1 polymer ?
#
loop_
_entity_poly.entity_id
_entity_poly.type
_entity_poly.pdbx_seq_one_letter_code
_entity_poly.pdbx_strand_id
1 'polypeptide(L)'
;MFKKLAIAGFALAVATGASAQAQPKLFKDYAYDSPQSAYTQAQGFEDCSDWVGKPALCRDGATFLGEDFSEALVFTNGKLRMVTLYTHETDGLVDKVVTAMAKSFVMTLFANGKTEMDLIKLASSAKNREEVVSTLTSFQSEAVANGNYSATFIESFELPKKKPTDVIQLMMAAPENVRIAQLQVMGDANDQSTVMVRFAYPKLDSKAAAKQVKAADEAF
;
A
#
# COMPACT_ATOMS: atom_id res chain seq x y z
N MET A 1 42.54 -53.58 21.99
CA MET A 1 43.49 -52.50 21.65
C MET A 1 42.72 -51.19 21.54
N PHE A 2 43.23 -50.18 22.26
CA PHE A 2 42.97 -48.73 22.20
C PHE A 2 41.54 -48.16 22.28
N LYS A 3 41.17 -47.86 23.53
CA LYS A 3 40.45 -46.66 24.00
C LYS A 3 40.74 -45.41 23.15
N LYS A 4 39.71 -44.59 22.89
CA LYS A 4 39.67 -43.16 23.23
C LYS A 4 38.26 -42.73 23.63
N LEU A 5 38.12 -42.34 24.91
CA LEU A 5 37.09 -41.42 25.38
C LEU A 5 37.43 -40.02 24.86
N ALA A 6 36.43 -39.26 24.44
CA ALA A 6 36.43 -37.80 24.53
C ALA A 6 35.01 -37.36 24.94
N ILE A 7 34.92 -36.80 26.15
CA ILE A 7 33.75 -36.14 26.72
C ILE A 7 33.88 -34.64 26.44
N ALA A 8 32.71 -34.00 26.28
CA ALA A 8 32.39 -32.58 26.40
C ALA A 8 32.70 -31.64 25.22
N GLY A 9 31.61 -31.16 24.63
CA GLY A 9 31.52 -29.96 23.82
C GLY A 9 30.06 -29.52 23.73
N PHE A 10 29.63 -28.72 24.70
CA PHE A 10 28.30 -28.14 24.83
C PHE A 10 28.03 -27.17 23.66
N ALA A 11 27.03 -27.45 22.84
CA ALA A 11 26.36 -26.42 22.04
C ALA A 11 24.91 -26.84 21.80
N LEU A 12 24.08 -26.52 22.79
CA LEU A 12 22.64 -26.45 22.66
C LEU A 12 22.32 -25.27 21.73
N ALA A 13 22.41 -25.45 20.41
CA ALA A 13 21.80 -24.52 19.47
C ALA A 13 20.33 -24.91 19.38
N VAL A 14 19.53 -24.30 20.26
CA VAL A 14 18.08 -24.32 20.18
C VAL A 14 17.73 -23.73 18.81
N ALA A 15 17.38 -24.60 17.87
CA ALA A 15 16.63 -24.22 16.69
C ALA A 15 15.23 -23.83 17.18
N THR A 16 15.11 -22.63 17.75
CA THR A 16 13.81 -21.97 17.79
C THR A 16 13.49 -21.67 16.34
N GLY A 17 12.66 -22.54 15.76
CA GLY A 17 11.94 -22.24 14.55
C GLY A 17 11.19 -20.93 14.78
N ALA A 18 11.78 -19.83 14.34
CA ALA A 18 10.98 -18.76 13.80
C ALA A 18 10.28 -19.41 12.61
N SER A 19 9.00 -19.75 12.80
CA SER A 19 8.09 -19.91 11.68
C SER A 19 8.32 -18.69 10.80
N ALA A 20 9.05 -18.87 9.70
CA ALA A 20 9.17 -17.85 8.67
C ALA A 20 7.79 -17.76 8.04
N GLN A 21 6.88 -17.10 8.75
CA GLN A 21 5.61 -16.66 8.19
C GLN A 21 6.04 -15.74 7.06
N ALA A 22 5.92 -16.24 5.83
CA ALA A 22 6.32 -15.51 4.65
C ALA A 22 5.69 -14.13 4.72
N GLN A 23 6.52 -13.08 4.75
CA GLN A 23 6.02 -11.72 4.84
C GLN A 23 5.11 -11.48 3.62
N PRO A 24 3.88 -10.99 3.85
CA PRO A 24 2.94 -10.77 2.76
C PRO A 24 3.56 -9.88 1.67
N LYS A 25 3.52 -10.36 0.43
CA LYS A 25 3.96 -9.61 -0.75
C LYS A 25 2.78 -8.86 -1.37
N LEU A 26 3.00 -7.62 -1.79
CA LEU A 26 2.00 -6.83 -2.52
C LEU A 26 2.46 -6.51 -3.95
N PHE A 27 3.33 -5.52 -4.18
CA PHE A 27 3.91 -5.32 -5.52
C PHE A 27 5.10 -6.25 -5.74
N LYS A 28 4.83 -7.32 -6.52
CA LYS A 28 5.68 -8.40 -7.06
C LYS A 28 6.65 -9.09 -6.09
N ASP A 29 7.54 -8.36 -5.43
CA ASP A 29 8.66 -8.96 -4.70
C ASP A 29 8.92 -8.37 -3.31
N TYR A 30 8.21 -7.31 -2.93
CA TYR A 30 8.46 -6.66 -1.64
C TYR A 30 7.87 -7.41 -0.47
N ALA A 31 8.75 -7.77 0.46
CA ALA A 31 8.39 -8.30 1.77
C ALA A 31 8.07 -7.13 2.71
N TYR A 32 6.79 -6.88 2.98
CA TYR A 32 6.41 -5.81 3.91
C TYR A 32 6.85 -6.16 5.33
N ASP A 33 7.21 -5.14 6.13
CA ASP A 33 7.87 -5.28 7.45
C ASP A 33 9.36 -5.69 7.37
N SER A 34 9.94 -5.88 6.18
CA SER A 34 11.39 -6.09 6.02
C SER A 34 12.18 -4.87 6.48
N PRO A 35 13.39 -5.04 7.03
CA PRO A 35 14.24 -3.91 7.42
C PRO A 35 14.73 -3.13 6.19
N GLN A 36 14.94 -1.82 6.36
CA GLN A 36 15.51 -0.95 5.32
C GLN A 36 16.86 -1.45 4.82
N SER A 37 17.66 -2.08 5.68
CA SER A 37 18.95 -2.68 5.32
C SER A 37 18.87 -3.83 4.30
N ALA A 38 17.67 -4.36 4.01
CA ALA A 38 17.47 -5.34 2.96
C ALA A 38 17.51 -4.75 1.54
N TYR A 39 17.53 -3.42 1.42
CA TYR A 39 17.51 -2.67 0.17
C TYR A 39 18.77 -1.83 0.07
N THR A 40 19.64 -2.17 -0.87
CA THR A 40 21.02 -1.67 -0.96
C THR A 40 21.29 -0.94 -2.27
N GLN A 41 22.32 -0.09 -2.29
CA GLN A 41 22.81 0.55 -3.51
C GLN A 41 23.23 -0.46 -4.59
N ALA A 42 23.75 -1.64 -4.20
CA ALA A 42 24.09 -2.69 -5.16
C ALA A 42 22.86 -3.26 -5.89
N GLN A 43 21.65 -3.08 -5.35
CA GLN A 43 20.37 -3.42 -5.98
C GLN A 43 19.75 -2.22 -6.73
N GLY A 44 20.49 -1.10 -6.84
CA GLY A 44 20.06 0.13 -7.50
C GLY A 44 19.24 1.09 -6.62
N PHE A 45 19.13 0.83 -5.30
CA PHE A 45 18.40 1.71 -4.40
C PHE A 45 19.24 2.88 -3.91
N GLU A 46 18.69 4.08 -4.03
CA GLU A 46 19.28 5.32 -3.55
C GLU A 46 18.35 6.01 -2.55
N ASP A 47 18.92 6.83 -1.65
CA ASP A 47 18.12 7.59 -0.69
C ASP A 47 17.35 8.70 -1.42
N CYS A 48 16.03 8.69 -1.28
CA CYS A 48 15.13 9.70 -1.83
C CYS A 48 14.23 10.33 -0.76
N SER A 49 14.66 10.27 0.51
CA SER A 49 13.84 10.67 1.65
C SER A 49 13.41 12.14 1.61
N ASP A 50 14.28 13.02 1.10
CA ASP A 50 13.98 14.45 0.98
C ASP A 50 12.88 14.72 -0.04
N TRP A 51 12.89 14.00 -1.17
CA TRP A 51 11.86 14.13 -2.21
C TRP A 51 10.51 13.54 -1.76
N VAL A 52 10.54 12.39 -1.08
CA VAL A 52 9.33 11.73 -0.56
C VAL A 52 8.79 12.42 0.70
N GLY A 53 9.62 13.13 1.45
CA GLY A 53 9.29 13.74 2.75
C GLY A 53 9.21 12.72 3.91
N LYS A 54 9.72 11.50 3.70
CA LYS A 54 9.75 10.40 4.69
C LYS A 54 10.95 9.51 4.40
N PRO A 55 11.46 8.72 5.38
CA PRO A 55 12.50 7.73 5.12
C PRO A 55 12.13 6.83 3.94
N ALA A 56 12.89 6.95 2.85
CA ALA A 56 12.57 6.28 1.59
C ALA A 56 13.81 5.92 0.77
N LEU A 57 13.70 4.82 0.04
CA LEU A 57 14.69 4.40 -0.95
C LEU A 57 14.00 4.29 -2.31
N CYS A 58 14.62 4.83 -3.35
CA CYS A 58 14.08 4.83 -4.70
C CYS A 58 14.99 4.08 -5.65
N ARG A 59 14.41 3.54 -6.72
CA ARG A 59 15.15 3.09 -7.90
C ARG A 59 14.31 3.27 -9.16
N ASP A 60 14.98 3.29 -10.30
CA ASP A 60 14.35 3.23 -11.61
C ASP A 60 14.22 1.80 -12.12
N GLY A 61 13.48 1.64 -13.21
CA GLY A 61 13.38 0.36 -13.94
C GLY A 61 12.40 -0.64 -13.34
N ALA A 62 11.42 -0.19 -12.56
CA ALA A 62 10.32 -1.05 -12.11
C ALA A 62 9.28 -1.19 -13.24
N THR A 63 9.00 -2.43 -13.68
CA THR A 63 7.96 -2.65 -14.69
C THR A 63 6.61 -3.00 -14.06
N PHE A 64 5.57 -2.24 -14.39
CA PHE A 64 4.18 -2.49 -13.98
C PHE A 64 3.23 -2.35 -15.17
N LEU A 65 2.40 -3.38 -15.40
CA LEU A 65 1.46 -3.44 -16.53
C LEU A 65 2.12 -3.27 -17.92
N GLY A 66 3.41 -3.63 -18.03
CA GLY A 66 4.17 -3.51 -19.28
C GLY A 66 4.75 -2.11 -19.52
N GLU A 67 4.61 -1.21 -18.55
CA GLU A 67 5.13 0.16 -18.60
C GLU A 67 6.25 0.32 -17.58
N ASP A 68 7.14 1.29 -17.84
CA ASP A 68 8.25 1.63 -16.97
C ASP A 68 7.84 2.65 -15.91
N PHE A 69 8.18 2.34 -14.68
CA PHE A 69 7.99 3.16 -13.50
C PHE A 69 9.32 3.28 -12.75
N SER A 70 9.46 4.39 -12.04
CA SER A 70 10.32 4.43 -10.87
C SER A 70 9.55 3.92 -9.66
N GLU A 71 10.26 3.44 -8.65
CA GLU A 71 9.66 2.97 -7.41
C GLU A 71 10.28 3.67 -6.20
N ALA A 72 9.46 3.94 -5.20
CA ALA A 72 9.85 4.43 -3.90
C ALA A 72 9.36 3.47 -2.81
N LEU A 73 10.28 2.97 -2.01
CA LEU A 73 10.06 2.16 -0.83
C LEU A 73 10.02 3.08 0.38
N VAL A 74 8.88 3.17 1.05
CA VAL A 74 8.71 4.05 2.21
C VAL A 74 8.76 3.24 3.51
N PHE A 75 9.60 3.70 4.42
CA PHE A 75 9.89 3.03 5.67
C PHE A 75 9.25 3.77 6.85
N THR A 76 8.84 3.01 7.85
CA THR A 76 8.43 3.54 9.16
C THR A 76 9.07 2.67 10.24
N ASN A 77 9.77 3.31 11.18
CA ASN A 77 10.59 2.61 12.18
C ASN A 77 11.59 1.62 11.55
N GLY A 78 12.23 2.04 10.44
CA GLY A 78 13.21 1.23 9.71
C GLY A 78 12.64 0.02 8.98
N LYS A 79 11.31 -0.09 8.83
CA LYS A 79 10.64 -1.23 8.18
C LYS A 79 9.79 -0.79 7.01
N LEU A 80 9.79 -1.59 5.93
CA LEU A 80 9.01 -1.30 4.73
C LEU A 80 7.51 -1.32 5.04
N ARG A 81 6.82 -0.23 4.70
CA ARG A 81 5.36 -0.08 4.90
C ARG A 81 4.58 0.17 3.64
N MET A 82 5.21 0.78 2.65
CA MET A 82 4.53 1.18 1.44
C MET A 82 5.50 1.11 0.26
N VAL A 83 4.97 0.65 -0.86
CA VAL A 83 5.65 0.67 -2.16
C VAL A 83 4.86 1.61 -3.04
N THR A 84 5.53 2.59 -3.60
CA THR A 84 4.95 3.56 -4.53
C THR A 84 5.61 3.37 -5.87
N LEU A 85 4.84 3.18 -6.92
CA LEU A 85 5.31 3.29 -8.30
C LEU A 85 4.94 4.67 -8.80
N TYR A 86 5.82 5.33 -9.55
CA TYR A 86 5.51 6.60 -10.16
C TYR A 86 6.14 6.73 -11.55
N THR A 87 5.42 7.40 -12.44
CA THR A 87 5.85 7.65 -13.82
C THR A 87 5.07 8.83 -14.38
N HIS A 88 5.47 9.34 -15.54
CA HIS A 88 4.69 10.35 -16.25
C HIS A 88 3.43 9.72 -16.86
N GLU A 89 2.33 10.46 -16.85
CA GLU A 89 1.11 10.00 -17.50
C GLU A 89 1.34 9.83 -19.01
N THR A 90 0.89 8.69 -19.52
CA THR A 90 0.83 8.39 -20.95
C THR A 90 -0.60 8.00 -21.31
N ASP A 91 -0.93 8.08 -22.59
CA ASP A 91 -2.27 7.79 -23.10
C ASP A 91 -2.78 6.42 -22.61
N GLY A 92 -3.88 6.44 -21.86
CA GLY A 92 -4.54 5.25 -21.33
C GLY A 92 -3.85 4.56 -20.15
N LEU A 93 -2.76 5.13 -19.60
CA LEU A 93 -2.08 4.56 -18.42
C LEU A 93 -3.02 4.44 -17.23
N VAL A 94 -3.76 5.51 -16.92
CA VAL A 94 -4.73 5.54 -15.82
C VAL A 94 -5.78 4.43 -16.00
N ASP A 95 -6.35 4.29 -17.19
CA ASP A 95 -7.34 3.27 -17.49
C ASP A 95 -6.77 1.85 -17.34
N LYS A 96 -5.53 1.62 -17.78
CA LYS A 96 -4.83 0.34 -17.57
C LYS A 96 -4.69 0.03 -16.08
N VAL A 97 -4.26 1.02 -15.28
CA VAL A 97 -4.08 0.87 -13.84
C VAL A 97 -5.41 0.57 -13.15
N VAL A 98 -6.45 1.38 -13.41
CA VAL A 98 -7.80 1.19 -12.83
C VAL A 98 -8.36 -0.19 -13.21
N THR A 99 -8.26 -0.57 -14.48
CA THR A 99 -8.71 -1.87 -14.97
C THR A 99 -7.96 -3.03 -14.32
N ALA A 100 -6.65 -2.89 -14.12
CA ALA A 100 -5.85 -3.90 -13.43
C ALA A 100 -6.24 -4.03 -11.95
N MET A 101 -6.43 -2.91 -11.25
CA MET A 101 -6.86 -2.90 -9.85
C MET A 101 -8.26 -3.51 -9.68
N ALA A 102 -9.20 -3.18 -10.57
CA ALA A 102 -10.58 -3.66 -10.51
C ALA A 102 -10.73 -5.18 -10.58
N LYS A 103 -9.68 -5.93 -10.97
CA LYS A 103 -9.67 -7.40 -10.98
C LYS A 103 -9.74 -8.02 -9.58
N SER A 104 -9.18 -7.35 -8.58
CA SER A 104 -9.12 -7.88 -7.21
C SER A 104 -9.43 -6.85 -6.13
N PHE A 105 -9.50 -5.57 -6.49
CA PHE A 105 -9.81 -4.48 -5.58
C PHE A 105 -11.11 -3.79 -5.98
N VAL A 106 -11.77 -3.21 -4.98
CA VAL A 106 -12.97 -2.37 -5.13
C VAL A 106 -12.57 -0.93 -4.82
N MET A 107 -12.96 0.01 -5.68
CA MET A 107 -12.79 1.43 -5.40
C MET A 107 -13.73 1.84 -4.26
N THR A 108 -13.19 2.45 -3.21
CA THR A 108 -13.95 2.81 -2.00
C THR A 108 -13.93 4.29 -1.71
N LEU A 109 -12.89 5.00 -2.14
CA LEU A 109 -12.80 6.45 -2.04
C LEU A 109 -12.34 7.02 -3.37
N PHE A 110 -12.85 8.20 -3.70
CA PHE A 110 -12.36 9.01 -4.81
C PHE A 110 -12.22 10.46 -4.33
N ALA A 111 -11.08 11.10 -4.57
CA ALA A 111 -10.82 12.47 -4.17
C ALA A 111 -10.44 13.33 -5.37
N ASN A 112 -10.90 14.57 -5.39
CA ASN A 112 -10.69 15.54 -6.48
C ASN A 112 -9.65 16.63 -6.13
N GLY A 113 -8.78 16.34 -5.15
CA GLY A 113 -7.80 17.29 -4.61
C GLY A 113 -8.37 18.30 -3.59
N LYS A 114 -9.70 18.45 -3.49
CA LYS A 114 -10.36 19.35 -2.54
C LYS A 114 -11.24 18.60 -1.53
N THR A 115 -12.00 17.64 -2.03
CA THR A 115 -12.93 16.82 -1.27
C THR A 115 -12.75 15.35 -1.61
N GLU A 116 -13.22 14.49 -0.72
CA GLU A 116 -13.23 13.05 -0.88
C GLU A 116 -14.68 12.53 -0.86
N MET A 117 -14.97 11.61 -1.75
CA MET A 117 -16.23 10.89 -1.85
C MET A 117 -16.04 9.46 -1.36
N ASP A 118 -16.73 9.11 -0.29
CA ASP A 118 -16.86 7.74 0.20
C ASP A 118 -17.91 7.00 -0.64
N LEU A 119 -17.45 6.05 -1.46
CA LEU A 119 -18.29 5.30 -2.38
C LEU A 119 -19.13 4.24 -1.67
N ILE A 120 -18.71 3.77 -0.49
CA ILE A 120 -19.51 2.87 0.35
C ILE A 120 -20.68 3.65 0.93
N LYS A 121 -20.41 4.87 1.42
CA LYS A 121 -21.45 5.76 1.91
C LYS A 121 -22.44 6.13 0.82
N LEU A 122 -21.95 6.57 -0.35
CA LEU A 122 -22.79 6.88 -1.50
C LEU A 122 -23.69 5.69 -1.88
N ALA A 123 -23.11 4.49 -2.00
CA ALA A 123 -23.87 3.28 -2.33
C ALA A 123 -24.90 2.88 -1.25
N SER A 124 -24.61 3.16 0.02
CA SER A 124 -25.52 2.85 1.13
C SER A 124 -26.71 3.79 1.25
N SER A 125 -26.57 5.05 0.80
CA SER A 125 -27.60 6.09 0.91
C SER A 125 -28.36 6.36 -0.38
N ALA A 126 -27.81 5.97 -1.53
CA ALA A 126 -28.45 6.17 -2.82
C ALA A 126 -29.72 5.33 -2.97
N LYS A 127 -30.71 5.87 -3.70
CA LYS A 127 -32.00 5.22 -3.95
C LYS A 127 -31.86 4.05 -4.92
N ASN A 128 -30.94 4.18 -5.87
CA ASN A 128 -30.71 3.19 -6.92
C ASN A 128 -29.28 3.31 -7.48
N ARG A 129 -28.94 2.40 -8.39
CA ARG A 129 -27.61 2.32 -8.99
C ARG A 129 -27.33 3.52 -9.90
N GLU A 130 -28.34 4.02 -10.58
CA GLU A 130 -28.23 5.14 -11.51
C GLU A 130 -27.81 6.43 -10.78
N GLU A 131 -28.32 6.66 -9.57
CA GLU A 131 -27.91 7.76 -8.69
C GLU A 131 -26.44 7.63 -8.27
N VAL A 132 -25.96 6.42 -7.94
CA VAL A 132 -24.54 6.20 -7.61
C VAL A 132 -23.66 6.51 -8.81
N VAL A 133 -24.00 5.96 -9.98
CA VAL A 133 -23.21 6.12 -11.21
C VAL A 133 -23.16 7.58 -11.62
N SER A 134 -24.31 8.25 -11.73
CA SER A 134 -24.36 9.66 -12.14
C SER A 134 -23.60 10.58 -11.17
N THR A 135 -23.75 10.38 -9.85
CA THR A 135 -23.03 11.16 -8.83
C THR A 135 -21.52 10.97 -8.94
N LEU A 136 -21.06 9.72 -9.07
CA LEU A 136 -19.65 9.41 -9.23
C LEU A 136 -19.08 9.99 -10.53
N THR A 137 -19.78 9.82 -11.65
CA THR A 137 -19.33 10.32 -12.96
C THR A 137 -19.18 11.84 -12.97
N SER A 138 -20.13 12.58 -12.39
CA SER A 138 -20.01 14.03 -12.25
C SER A 138 -18.79 14.43 -11.42
N PHE A 139 -18.60 13.77 -10.26
CA PHE A 139 -17.48 14.05 -9.37
C PHE A 139 -16.12 13.72 -10.00
N GLN A 140 -16.03 12.61 -10.75
CA GLN A 140 -14.83 12.22 -11.49
C GLN A 140 -14.52 13.20 -12.62
N SER A 141 -15.53 13.66 -13.36
CA SER A 141 -15.35 14.60 -14.46
C SER A 141 -14.74 15.92 -13.98
N GLU A 142 -15.22 16.44 -12.84
CA GLU A 142 -14.64 17.62 -12.20
C GLU A 142 -13.19 17.39 -11.76
N ALA A 143 -12.91 16.22 -11.20
CA ALA A 143 -11.58 15.86 -10.71
C ALA A 143 -10.55 15.75 -11.83
N VAL A 144 -10.92 15.11 -12.94
CA VAL A 144 -10.11 14.97 -14.15
C VAL A 144 -9.85 16.35 -14.75
N ALA A 145 -10.87 17.21 -14.83
CA ALA A 145 -10.71 18.59 -15.33
C ALA A 145 -9.73 19.43 -14.49
N ASN A 146 -9.60 19.14 -13.19
CA ASN A 146 -8.65 19.81 -12.30
C ASN A 146 -7.23 19.21 -12.36
N GLY A 147 -7.03 18.10 -13.08
CA GLY A 147 -5.73 17.42 -13.22
C GLY A 147 -5.19 16.82 -11.91
N ASN A 148 -5.94 16.84 -10.82
CA ASN A 148 -5.47 16.40 -9.50
C ASN A 148 -6.54 15.55 -8.83
N TYR A 149 -6.32 14.24 -8.78
CA TYR A 149 -7.27 13.32 -8.21
C TYR A 149 -6.62 12.04 -7.68
N SER A 150 -7.33 11.32 -6.83
CA SER A 150 -6.90 10.01 -6.38
C SER A 150 -8.08 9.07 -6.20
N ALA A 151 -7.81 7.78 -6.38
CA ALA A 151 -8.75 6.70 -6.15
C ALA A 151 -8.11 5.70 -5.19
N THR A 152 -8.79 5.41 -4.09
CA THR A 152 -8.37 4.39 -3.13
C THR A 152 -9.18 3.13 -3.35
N PHE A 153 -8.47 2.02 -3.44
CA PHE A 153 -9.01 0.71 -3.68
C PHE A 153 -8.65 -0.21 -2.51
N ILE A 154 -9.64 -0.95 -2.03
CA ILE A 154 -9.47 -1.97 -1.00
C ILE A 154 -9.64 -3.34 -1.66
N GLU A 155 -8.73 -4.27 -1.36
CA GLU A 155 -8.82 -5.64 -1.85
C GLU A 155 -10.17 -6.25 -1.46
N SER A 156 -10.78 -7.00 -2.37
CA SER A 156 -12.04 -7.67 -2.11
C SER A 156 -11.89 -8.73 -1.01
N PHE A 157 -12.79 -8.72 -0.04
CA PHE A 157 -12.87 -9.73 1.02
C PHE A 157 -14.33 -10.04 1.35
N GLU A 158 -14.56 -11.14 2.07
CA GLU A 158 -15.90 -11.52 2.51
C GLU A 158 -16.43 -10.49 3.50
N LEU A 159 -17.52 -9.81 3.12
CA LEU A 159 -18.13 -8.81 3.99
C LEU A 159 -18.81 -9.46 5.20
N PRO A 160 -18.80 -8.77 6.36
CA PRO A 160 -19.57 -9.20 7.53
C PRO A 160 -21.08 -9.19 7.25
N LYS A 161 -21.84 -9.94 8.08
CA LYS A 161 -23.32 -10.00 7.98
C LYS A 161 -23.98 -8.61 8.01
N LYS A 162 -23.48 -7.72 8.88
CA LYS A 162 -23.89 -6.31 8.88
C LYS A 162 -23.03 -5.57 7.86
N LYS A 163 -23.63 -5.16 6.75
CA LYS A 163 -22.92 -4.44 5.69
C LYS A 163 -22.37 -3.10 6.23
N PRO A 164 -21.10 -2.77 5.94
CA PRO A 164 -20.56 -1.45 6.21
C PRO A 164 -21.34 -0.36 5.47
N THR A 165 -21.51 0.80 6.11
CA THR A 165 -22.18 1.98 5.51
C THR A 165 -21.20 3.09 5.13
N ASP A 166 -19.92 2.89 5.39
CA ASP A 166 -18.83 3.82 5.07
C ASP A 166 -17.50 3.06 5.04
N VAL A 167 -16.46 3.70 4.52
CA VAL A 167 -15.12 3.12 4.38
C VAL A 167 -14.48 2.81 5.74
N ILE A 168 -14.80 3.57 6.80
CA ILE A 168 -14.24 3.35 8.13
C ILE A 168 -14.74 2.02 8.69
N GLN A 169 -16.05 1.77 8.63
CA GLN A 169 -16.66 0.50 9.02
C GLN A 169 -16.16 -0.65 8.17
N LEU A 170 -15.95 -0.43 6.86
CA LEU A 170 -15.37 -1.43 5.98
C LEU A 170 -13.96 -1.81 6.43
N MET A 171 -13.11 -0.82 6.74
CA MET A 171 -11.74 -1.04 7.20
C MET A 171 -11.67 -1.69 8.59
N MET A 172 -12.60 -1.37 9.49
CA MET A 172 -12.72 -2.06 10.78
C MET A 172 -13.04 -3.55 10.59
N ALA A 173 -13.94 -3.86 9.66
CA ALA A 173 -14.34 -5.23 9.34
C ALA A 173 -13.32 -6.01 8.50
N ALA A 174 -12.42 -5.31 7.80
CA ALA A 174 -11.45 -5.93 6.90
C ALA A 174 -10.48 -6.87 7.65
N PRO A 175 -9.99 -7.94 7.00
CA PRO A 175 -9.00 -8.81 7.62
C PRO A 175 -7.66 -8.07 7.85
N GLU A 176 -6.84 -8.60 8.75
CA GLU A 176 -5.55 -7.99 9.13
C GLU A 176 -4.56 -7.86 7.96
N ASN A 177 -4.68 -8.70 6.96
CA ASN A 177 -3.86 -8.74 5.76
C ASN A 177 -4.54 -8.07 4.56
N VAL A 178 -5.64 -7.32 4.74
CA VAL A 178 -6.28 -6.60 3.64
C VAL A 178 -5.26 -5.68 2.97
N ARG A 179 -5.27 -5.66 1.64
CA ARG A 179 -4.36 -4.83 0.83
C ARG A 179 -5.10 -3.57 0.38
N ILE A 180 -4.40 -2.45 0.38
CA ILE A 180 -4.85 -1.21 -0.23
C ILE A 180 -3.97 -0.89 -1.42
N ALA A 181 -4.60 -0.47 -2.50
CA ALA A 181 -3.95 0.18 -3.62
C ALA A 181 -4.52 1.59 -3.77
N GLN A 182 -3.68 2.58 -4.03
CA GLN A 182 -4.11 3.95 -4.31
C GLN A 182 -3.52 4.39 -5.64
N LEU A 183 -4.36 4.86 -6.54
CA LEU A 183 -3.96 5.62 -7.71
C LEU A 183 -4.02 7.11 -7.35
N GLN A 184 -3.00 7.87 -7.71
CA GLN A 184 -3.01 9.33 -7.67
C GLN A 184 -2.51 9.87 -9.00
N VAL A 185 -3.19 10.89 -9.51
CA VAL A 185 -2.76 11.68 -10.66
C VAL A 185 -2.54 13.10 -10.19
N MET A 186 -1.37 13.65 -10.49
CA MET A 186 -0.98 15.01 -10.14
C MET A 186 -0.51 15.75 -11.37
N GLY A 187 -1.32 16.67 -11.87
CA GLY A 187 -0.95 17.61 -12.92
C GLY A 187 0.03 18.65 -12.39
N ASP A 188 1.04 18.96 -13.18
CA ASP A 188 1.96 20.06 -12.96
C ASP A 188 1.60 21.30 -13.78
N ALA A 189 2.41 22.36 -13.65
CA ALA A 189 2.19 23.63 -14.32
C ALA A 189 2.44 23.62 -15.84
N ASN A 190 2.97 22.51 -16.39
CA ASN A 190 3.34 22.35 -17.79
C ASN A 190 2.40 21.38 -18.52
N ASP A 191 1.20 21.14 -17.98
CA ASP A 191 0.24 20.14 -18.45
C ASP A 191 0.81 18.71 -18.47
N GLN A 192 1.86 18.44 -17.69
CA GLN A 192 2.36 17.08 -17.48
C GLN A 192 1.77 16.52 -16.19
N SER A 193 1.21 15.32 -16.27
CA SER A 193 0.73 14.62 -15.09
C SER A 193 1.74 13.58 -14.64
N THR A 194 1.88 13.43 -13.32
CA THR A 194 2.53 12.28 -12.70
C THR A 194 1.47 11.30 -12.22
N VAL A 195 1.60 10.05 -12.62
CA VAL A 195 0.78 8.94 -12.13
C VAL A 195 1.55 8.23 -11.03
N MET A 196 0.93 8.08 -9.87
CA MET A 196 1.48 7.33 -8.73
C MET A 196 0.54 6.19 -8.36
N VAL A 197 1.10 5.01 -8.12
CA VAL A 197 0.39 3.82 -7.64
C VAL A 197 1.01 3.36 -6.33
N ARG A 198 0.29 3.50 -5.23
CA ARG A 198 0.74 3.11 -3.90
C ARG A 198 0.12 1.79 -3.47
N PHE A 199 0.91 0.98 -2.80
CA PHE A 199 0.56 -0.33 -2.32
C PHE A 199 0.90 -0.42 -0.83
N ALA A 200 -0.06 -0.79 0.02
CA ALA A 200 0.15 -0.89 1.46
C ALA A 200 -0.71 -1.97 2.13
N TYR A 201 -0.31 -2.36 3.34
CA TYR A 201 -1.14 -3.08 4.30
C TYR A 201 -1.54 -2.12 5.42
N PRO A 202 -2.73 -1.49 5.36
CA PRO A 202 -3.14 -0.42 6.28
C PRO A 202 -3.08 -0.82 7.76
N LYS A 203 -3.30 -2.10 8.07
CA LYS A 203 -3.29 -2.60 9.45
C LYS A 203 -1.89 -2.91 10.00
N LEU A 204 -0.84 -2.85 9.17
CA LEU A 204 0.53 -2.88 9.67
C LEU A 204 0.91 -1.56 10.35
N ASP A 205 0.48 -0.43 9.78
CA ASP A 205 0.76 0.90 10.32
C ASP A 205 -0.01 1.15 11.62
N SER A 206 -1.29 0.74 11.69
CA SER A 206 -2.09 0.86 12.91
C SER A 206 -1.51 0.05 14.08
N LYS A 207 -0.95 -1.14 13.81
CA LYS A 207 -0.24 -1.94 14.81
C LYS A 207 1.06 -1.29 15.26
N ALA A 208 1.83 -0.70 14.34
CA ALA A 208 3.05 0.00 14.69
C ALA A 208 2.76 1.19 15.61
N ALA A 209 1.73 1.98 15.29
CA ALA A 209 1.28 3.09 16.13
C ALA A 209 0.78 2.61 17.51
N ALA A 210 -0.06 1.57 17.55
CA ALA A 210 -0.59 1.04 18.81
C ALA A 210 0.51 0.45 19.73
N LYS A 211 1.56 -0.16 19.16
CA LYS A 211 2.71 -0.65 19.93
C LYS A 211 3.54 0.48 20.53
N GLN A 212 3.70 1.60 19.82
CA GLN A 212 4.41 2.77 20.32
C GLN A 212 3.68 3.42 21.50
N VAL A 213 2.35 3.52 21.42
CA VAL A 213 1.52 4.04 22.53
C VAL A 213 1.67 3.15 23.76
N LYS A 214 1.54 1.82 23.61
CA LYS A 214 1.72 0.88 24.74
C LYS A 214 3.12 0.95 25.36
N ALA A 215 4.16 1.03 24.53
CA ALA A 215 5.53 1.14 25.04
C ALA A 215 5.79 2.47 25.77
N ALA A 216 5.10 3.54 25.37
CA ALA A 216 5.14 4.81 26.10
C ALA A 216 4.41 4.71 27.44
N ASP A 217 3.23 4.08 27.48
CA ASP A 217 2.45 3.88 28.72
C ASP A 217 3.17 2.99 29.74
N GLU A 218 3.94 2.00 29.29
CA GLU A 218 4.75 1.10 30.15
C GLU A 218 6.07 1.72 30.64
N ALA A 219 6.46 2.89 30.09
CA ALA A 219 7.67 3.62 30.48
C ALA A 219 7.40 4.73 31.54
N PHE A 220 6.14 4.91 31.95
CA PHE A 220 5.70 5.79 33.03
C PHE A 220 5.16 4.99 34.22
#